data_AF-A0A8J6NRC6-F1
#
_entry.id   AF-A0A8J6NRC6-F1
#
_cell.length_a   1.000
_cell.length_b   1.000
_cell.length_c   1.000
_cell.angle_alpha   90.00
_cell.angle_beta   90.00
_cell.angle_gamma   90.00
#
_symmetry.space_group_name_H-M   'P 1'
#
loop_
_entity.id
_entity.type
_entity.pdbx_description
1 polymer ?
#
loop_
_entity_poly.entity_id
_entity_poly.type
_entity_poly.pdbx_seq_one_letter_code
_entity_poly.pdbx_strand_id
1 'polypeptide(L)'
;MATNKDPFVYSRNKDGKPVMFKGLVQAGSTQAIKRGELCTWNETTGYFIPVNAVADHRYWLAIAAEEQKASGRHELTAIRYIDFYALHPNDIFEFALAAAAAIAYGDPYTLTASDSQKLTAAAGAFAVAISVGDGNYPQEEDTTLRNQSYGLFSFNPAVTWWGNRMSQEVRGGRKVIAVAATETLKESDMYNSLILISGTTVVTLPAVKPGMDAVFISADGADQSIDPNSADKIRLDGALLDDGDKISQTTIGYYCNLITENADGFCCIAPVGTWTDGS
;
A
#
# COMPACT_ATOMS: atom_id res chain seq x y z
N MET A 1 -15.66 -12.27 -23.65
CA MET A 1 -14.80 -12.26 -22.46
C MET A 1 -13.60 -11.41 -22.81
N ALA A 2 -13.34 -10.32 -22.08
CA ALA A 2 -12.15 -9.51 -22.32
C ALA A 2 -10.91 -10.40 -22.08
N THR A 3 -10.08 -10.57 -23.11
CA THR A 3 -8.85 -11.33 -23.01
C THR A 3 -7.93 -10.62 -22.02
N ASN A 4 -7.45 -11.34 -21.00
CA ASN A 4 -6.47 -10.81 -20.05
C ASN A 4 -5.22 -10.37 -20.83
N LYS A 5 -5.07 -9.06 -21.03
CA LYS A 5 -3.94 -8.47 -21.76
C LYS A 5 -2.79 -8.28 -20.78
N ASP A 6 -1.58 -8.49 -21.27
CA ASP A 6 -0.39 -8.07 -20.55
C ASP A 6 -0.40 -6.54 -20.42
N PRO A 7 -0.40 -5.97 -19.21
CA PRO A 7 -0.45 -4.53 -19.03
C PRO A 7 0.91 -3.87 -19.25
N PHE A 8 2.00 -4.61 -19.38
CA PHE A 8 3.32 -4.02 -19.62
C PHE A 8 3.38 -3.35 -20.99
N VAL A 9 3.81 -2.09 -21.00
CA VAL A 9 3.97 -1.31 -22.24
C VAL A 9 5.45 -1.20 -22.60
N TYR A 10 6.26 -0.61 -21.73
CA TYR A 10 7.71 -0.50 -21.91
C TYR A 10 8.42 -0.22 -20.58
N SER A 11 9.73 -0.41 -20.58
CA SER A 11 10.61 0.00 -19.48
C SER A 11 11.60 1.04 -19.96
N ARG A 12 11.85 2.07 -19.15
CA ARG A 12 12.93 3.05 -19.38
C ARG A 12 14.31 2.50 -18.99
N ASN A 13 14.37 1.27 -18.49
CA ASN A 13 15.63 0.58 -18.22
C ASN A 13 16.37 0.23 -19.52
N LYS A 14 17.69 0.06 -19.44
CA LYS A 14 18.58 -0.20 -20.59
C LYS A 14 18.13 -1.40 -21.44
N ASP A 15 17.55 -2.41 -20.81
CA ASP A 15 17.16 -3.66 -21.48
C ASP A 15 15.74 -3.61 -22.06
N GLY A 16 14.98 -2.53 -21.82
CA GLY A 16 13.61 -2.33 -22.30
C GLY A 16 12.58 -3.33 -21.75
N LYS A 17 12.95 -4.13 -20.74
CA LYS A 17 12.13 -5.19 -20.15
C LYS A 17 11.81 -4.91 -18.68
N PRO A 18 10.65 -5.36 -18.18
CA PRO A 18 10.31 -5.20 -16.78
C PRO A 18 11.12 -6.18 -15.93
N VAL A 19 11.34 -5.82 -14.67
CA VAL A 19 11.91 -6.75 -13.69
C VAL A 19 10.84 -7.77 -13.30
N MET A 20 11.16 -9.05 -13.44
CA MET A 20 10.26 -10.15 -13.07
C MET A 20 10.79 -10.93 -11.87
N PHE A 21 9.88 -11.52 -11.08
CA PHE A 21 10.22 -12.42 -10.00
C PHE A 21 9.19 -13.54 -9.85
N LYS A 22 9.59 -14.61 -9.17
CA LYS A 22 8.73 -15.75 -8.85
C LYS A 22 8.02 -15.49 -7.52
N GLY A 23 6.69 -15.36 -7.56
CA GLY A 23 5.85 -15.18 -6.38
C GLY A 23 5.08 -16.46 -6.05
N LEU A 24 5.03 -16.82 -4.77
CA LEU A 24 4.30 -18.00 -4.30
C LEU A 24 2.80 -17.70 -4.28
N VAL A 25 1.99 -18.58 -4.86
CA VAL A 25 0.51 -18.47 -4.83
C VAL A 25 -0.12 -19.69 -4.16
N GLN A 26 -1.25 -19.46 -3.49
CA GLN A 26 -1.91 -20.48 -2.70
C GLN A 26 -2.47 -21.62 -3.57
N ALA A 27 -2.17 -22.86 -3.18
CA ALA A 27 -2.80 -24.06 -3.72
C ALA A 27 -4.31 -24.04 -3.55
N GLY A 28 -5.06 -24.40 -4.58
CA GLY A 28 -6.49 -24.60 -4.44
C GLY A 28 -7.28 -23.31 -4.15
N SER A 29 -6.67 -22.13 -4.30
CA SER A 29 -7.33 -20.84 -4.13
C SER A 29 -8.66 -20.83 -4.89
N THR A 30 -9.74 -20.50 -4.18
CA THR A 30 -11.06 -20.27 -4.79
C THR A 30 -11.06 -19.02 -5.67
N GLN A 31 -10.09 -18.13 -5.45
CA GLN A 31 -9.88 -16.91 -6.21
C GLN A 31 -8.81 -17.15 -7.28
N ALA A 32 -9.19 -17.00 -8.55
CA ALA A 32 -8.25 -16.97 -9.66
C ALA A 32 -7.42 -15.68 -9.61
N ILE A 33 -6.16 -15.77 -10.07
CA ILE A 33 -5.33 -14.60 -10.39
C ILE A 33 -5.22 -14.54 -11.90
N LYS A 34 -5.76 -13.50 -12.50
CA LYS A 34 -5.69 -13.24 -13.94
C LYS A 34 -4.34 -12.64 -14.28
N ARG A 35 -3.86 -12.91 -15.51
CA ARG A 35 -2.73 -12.15 -16.05
C ARG A 35 -3.08 -10.66 -16.09
N GLY A 36 -2.15 -9.82 -15.67
CA GLY A 36 -2.31 -8.36 -15.58
C GLY A 36 -3.01 -7.87 -14.31
N GLU A 37 -3.40 -8.76 -13.41
CA GLU A 37 -4.07 -8.40 -12.16
C GLU A 37 -3.07 -7.89 -11.11
N LEU A 38 -3.43 -6.80 -10.42
CA LEU A 38 -2.65 -6.31 -9.29
C LEU A 38 -2.81 -7.27 -8.12
N CYS A 39 -1.69 -7.68 -7.57
CA CYS A 39 -1.58 -8.59 -6.46
C CYS A 39 -0.76 -7.96 -5.35
N THR A 40 -0.98 -8.45 -4.14
CA THR A 40 -0.24 -8.06 -2.94
C THR A 40 0.22 -9.27 -2.17
N TRP A 41 1.33 -9.11 -1.46
CA TRP A 41 1.82 -10.12 -0.54
C TRP A 41 0.97 -10.12 0.73
N ASN A 42 0.34 -11.26 1.01
CA ASN A 42 -0.31 -11.49 2.30
C ASN A 42 0.73 -12.04 3.28
N GLU A 43 1.21 -11.19 4.18
CA GLU A 43 2.20 -11.55 5.20
C GLU A 43 1.72 -12.67 6.14
N THR A 44 0.41 -12.78 6.39
CA THR A 44 -0.15 -13.80 7.27
C THR A 44 -0.12 -15.19 6.64
N THR A 45 -0.44 -15.29 5.34
CA THR A 45 -0.50 -16.59 4.64
C THR A 45 0.79 -16.90 3.89
N GLY A 46 1.65 -15.92 3.62
CA GLY A 46 2.86 -16.09 2.84
C GLY A 46 2.59 -16.33 1.35
N TYR A 47 1.50 -15.77 0.81
CA TYR A 47 1.12 -15.90 -0.59
C TYR A 47 0.79 -14.56 -1.23
N PHE A 48 1.04 -14.46 -2.53
CA PHE A 48 0.43 -13.40 -3.33
C PHE A 48 -1.05 -13.70 -3.55
N ILE A 49 -1.87 -12.68 -3.32
CA ILE A 49 -3.31 -12.70 -3.53
C ILE A 49 -3.71 -11.47 -4.36
N PRO A 50 -4.82 -11.50 -5.10
CA PRO A 50 -5.37 -10.32 -5.72
C PRO A 50 -5.56 -9.19 -4.71
N VAL A 51 -5.24 -7.98 -5.13
CA VAL A 51 -5.37 -6.82 -4.25
C VAL A 51 -6.85 -6.55 -3.96
N ASN A 52 -7.20 -6.47 -2.67
CA ASN A 52 -8.49 -5.96 -2.23
C ASN A 52 -8.23 -4.63 -1.52
N ALA A 53 -8.69 -3.53 -2.11
CA ALA A 53 -8.50 -2.19 -1.55
C ALA A 53 -9.29 -1.95 -0.25
N VAL A 54 -10.31 -2.78 0.03
CA VAL A 54 -11.20 -2.64 1.22
C VAL A 54 -10.67 -3.44 2.43
N ALA A 55 -9.75 -4.38 2.20
CA ALA A 55 -9.11 -5.15 3.24
C ALA A 55 -7.62 -4.81 3.24
N ASP A 56 -7.16 -3.99 4.18
CA ASP A 56 -5.78 -3.47 4.21
C ASP A 56 -4.70 -4.55 3.98
N HIS A 57 -4.00 -4.43 2.86
CA HIS A 57 -2.81 -5.25 2.59
C HIS A 57 -1.58 -4.41 2.22
N ARG A 58 -1.33 -3.29 2.90
CA ARG A 58 -0.04 -2.57 3.10
C ARG A 58 1.07 -2.87 2.08
N TYR A 59 0.76 -2.47 0.84
CA TYR A 59 1.02 -3.30 -0.32
C TYR A 59 2.49 -3.42 -0.73
N TRP A 60 2.92 -4.68 -0.91
CA TRP A 60 4.03 -5.05 -1.77
C TRP A 60 3.46 -5.38 -3.14
N LEU A 61 3.00 -4.33 -3.85
CA LEU A 61 2.30 -4.52 -5.11
C LEU A 61 3.19 -5.20 -6.14
N ALA A 62 2.59 -6.13 -6.85
CA ALA A 62 3.14 -6.77 -8.02
C ALA A 62 2.01 -7.01 -9.02
N ILE A 63 2.34 -7.15 -10.30
CA ILE A 63 1.35 -7.51 -11.34
C ILE A 63 1.61 -8.93 -11.79
N ALA A 64 0.58 -9.76 -11.82
CA ALA A 64 0.70 -11.13 -12.30
C ALA A 64 1.06 -11.16 -13.80
N ALA A 65 2.22 -11.71 -14.15
CA ALA A 65 2.63 -11.94 -15.54
C ALA A 65 2.08 -13.26 -16.09
N GLU A 66 1.72 -14.19 -15.20
CA GLU A 66 1.11 -15.49 -15.48
C GLU A 66 -0.26 -15.62 -14.79
N GLU A 67 -1.17 -16.38 -15.39
CA GLU A 67 -2.49 -16.67 -14.81
C GLU A 67 -2.45 -17.88 -13.84
N GLN A 68 -3.08 -17.74 -12.68
CA GLN A 68 -3.46 -18.83 -11.77
C GLN A 68 -4.97 -19.05 -11.86
N LYS A 69 -5.38 -20.21 -12.38
CA LYS A 69 -6.81 -20.57 -12.44
C LYS A 69 -7.34 -20.93 -11.05
N ALA A 70 -8.62 -20.63 -10.82
CA ALA A 70 -9.35 -21.12 -9.66
C ALA A 70 -9.49 -22.65 -9.71
N SER A 71 -9.52 -23.29 -8.54
CA SER A 71 -9.64 -24.74 -8.40
C SER A 71 -11.00 -25.27 -8.87
N GLY A 72 -11.11 -25.65 -10.14
CA GLY A 72 -12.32 -26.26 -10.72
C GLY A 72 -12.09 -27.53 -11.55
N ARG A 73 -10.86 -27.81 -11.99
CA ARG A 73 -10.48 -29.04 -12.69
C ARG A 73 -9.06 -29.45 -12.30
N HIS A 74 -8.96 -30.50 -11.50
CA HIS A 74 -7.92 -31.53 -11.34
C HIS A 74 -6.40 -31.28 -11.57
N GLU A 75 -5.90 -30.09 -11.94
CA GLU A 75 -4.50 -29.93 -12.38
C GLU A 75 -3.72 -28.81 -11.66
N LEU A 76 -4.36 -28.01 -10.78
CA LEU A 76 -3.70 -26.89 -10.08
C LEU A 76 -3.98 -26.87 -8.57
N THR A 77 -3.85 -28.04 -7.93
CA THR A 77 -4.00 -28.24 -6.47
C THR A 77 -2.69 -28.12 -5.69
N ALA A 78 -1.56 -27.81 -6.33
CA ALA A 78 -0.27 -27.64 -5.67
C ALA A 78 0.11 -26.17 -5.52
N ILE A 79 0.77 -25.84 -4.41
CA ILE A 79 1.39 -24.54 -4.19
C ILE A 79 2.42 -24.39 -5.30
N ARG A 80 2.38 -23.28 -6.04
CA ARG A 80 3.36 -23.05 -7.11
C ARG A 80 3.82 -21.61 -7.13
N TYR A 81 4.95 -21.41 -7.78
CA TYR A 81 5.45 -20.09 -8.11
C TYR A 81 4.94 -19.70 -9.49
N ILE A 82 4.40 -18.49 -9.60
CA ILE A 82 4.07 -17.86 -10.89
C ILE A 82 4.93 -16.62 -11.09
N ASP A 83 5.02 -16.14 -12.34
CA ASP A 83 5.75 -14.91 -12.65
C ASP A 83 4.95 -13.66 -12.31
N PHE A 84 5.64 -12.69 -11.71
CA PHE A 84 5.14 -11.37 -11.40
C PHE A 84 6.08 -10.29 -11.92
N TYR A 85 5.52 -9.16 -12.35
CA TYR A 85 6.27 -7.91 -12.54
C TYR A 85 6.50 -7.23 -11.18
N ALA A 86 7.75 -6.87 -10.90
CA ALA A 86 8.17 -6.26 -9.62
C ALA A 86 7.73 -4.78 -9.47
N LEU A 87 7.27 -4.16 -10.55
CA LEU A 87 6.85 -2.75 -10.62
C LEU A 87 8.00 -1.78 -10.28
N HIS A 88 9.03 -1.77 -11.13
CA HIS A 88 10.08 -0.77 -11.03
C HIS A 88 9.51 0.62 -11.39
N PRO A 89 9.95 1.73 -10.75
CA PRO A 89 9.53 3.10 -11.11
C PRO A 89 9.76 3.52 -12.58
N ASN A 90 10.55 2.75 -13.33
CA ASN A 90 10.90 3.00 -14.72
C ASN A 90 10.03 2.16 -15.68
N ASP A 91 9.27 1.20 -15.15
CA ASP A 91 8.36 0.35 -15.91
C ASP A 91 7.01 1.07 -16.04
N ILE A 92 6.48 1.08 -17.26
CA ILE A 92 5.22 1.73 -17.58
C ILE A 92 4.19 0.67 -17.94
N PHE A 93 3.03 0.77 -17.30
CA PHE A 93 1.93 -0.17 -17.45
C PHE A 93 0.64 0.53 -17.89
N GLU A 94 -0.17 -0.14 -18.69
CA GLU A 94 -1.51 0.27 -19.08
C GLU A 94 -2.55 -0.33 -18.12
N PHE A 95 -3.35 0.51 -17.46
CA PHE A 95 -4.38 0.06 -16.51
C PHE A 95 -5.73 0.72 -16.77
N ALA A 96 -6.80 -0.02 -16.44
CA ALA A 96 -8.16 0.50 -16.48
C ALA A 96 -8.40 1.48 -15.33
N LEU A 97 -9.25 2.47 -15.58
CA LEU A 97 -9.77 3.37 -14.58
C LEU A 97 -11.14 2.90 -14.05
N ALA A 98 -11.37 3.08 -12.74
CA ALA A 98 -12.63 2.71 -12.08
C ALA A 98 -13.82 3.50 -12.63
N ALA A 99 -13.58 4.78 -12.94
CA ALA A 99 -14.49 5.65 -13.67
C ALA A 99 -13.67 6.42 -14.70
N ALA A 100 -14.23 6.63 -15.90
CA ALA A 100 -13.55 7.40 -16.92
C ALA A 100 -13.27 8.83 -16.41
N ALA A 101 -12.03 9.26 -16.49
CA ALA A 101 -11.57 10.52 -15.90
C ALA A 101 -10.62 11.25 -16.83
N ALA A 102 -10.54 12.57 -16.66
CA ALA A 102 -9.47 13.36 -17.26
C ALA A 102 -8.14 12.96 -16.65
N ILE A 103 -7.18 12.63 -17.50
CA ILE A 103 -5.83 12.26 -17.09
C ILE A 103 -4.88 13.37 -17.51
N ALA A 104 -4.17 13.96 -16.55
CA ALA A 104 -3.00 14.78 -16.78
C ALA A 104 -1.73 14.04 -16.34
N TYR A 105 -0.60 14.41 -16.95
CA TYR A 105 0.70 13.92 -16.51
C TYR A 105 0.96 14.34 -15.07
N GLY A 106 1.32 13.38 -14.22
CA GLY A 106 1.57 13.61 -12.80
C GLY A 106 0.34 13.42 -11.91
N ASP A 107 -0.85 13.17 -12.48
CA ASP A 107 -2.04 12.96 -11.66
C ASP A 107 -1.91 11.72 -10.77
N PRO A 108 -2.26 11.83 -9.47
CA PRO A 108 -2.19 10.73 -8.51
C PRO A 108 -3.41 9.81 -8.61
N TYR A 109 -3.16 8.51 -8.55
CA TYR A 109 -4.19 7.47 -8.54
C TYR A 109 -4.00 6.52 -7.35
N THR A 110 -5.12 6.03 -6.83
CA THR A 110 -5.18 5.12 -5.67
C THR A 110 -5.93 3.83 -5.99
N LEU A 111 -5.78 2.84 -5.10
CA LEU A 111 -6.63 1.66 -5.05
C LEU A 111 -7.82 1.99 -4.14
N THR A 112 -9.01 2.11 -4.70
CA THR A 112 -10.25 2.30 -3.90
C THR A 112 -11.38 1.39 -4.33
N ALA A 113 -11.19 0.60 -5.38
CA ALA A 113 -12.15 -0.41 -5.80
C ALA A 113 -11.74 -1.78 -5.24
N SER A 114 -12.72 -2.61 -4.89
CA SER A 114 -12.53 -4.05 -4.65
C SER A 114 -12.11 -4.83 -5.91
N ASP A 115 -11.85 -4.12 -7.01
CA ASP A 115 -11.44 -4.66 -8.29
C ASP A 115 -9.93 -4.44 -8.45
N SER A 116 -9.19 -5.53 -8.33
CA SER A 116 -7.73 -5.66 -8.52
C SER A 116 -7.23 -5.27 -9.91
N GLN A 117 -8.11 -4.81 -10.80
CA GLN A 117 -7.81 -4.43 -12.17
C GLN A 117 -8.01 -2.94 -12.46
N LYS A 118 -8.45 -2.13 -11.47
CA LYS A 118 -8.82 -0.72 -11.70
C LYS A 118 -8.16 0.25 -10.73
N LEU A 119 -7.75 1.40 -11.26
CA LEU A 119 -7.25 2.54 -10.50
C LEU A 119 -8.31 3.64 -10.41
N THR A 120 -8.32 4.40 -9.32
CA THR A 120 -9.25 5.51 -9.14
C THR A 120 -8.49 6.82 -8.94
N ALA A 121 -8.94 7.87 -9.60
CA ALA A 121 -8.40 9.20 -9.38
C ALA A 121 -8.77 9.65 -7.96
N ALA A 122 -7.79 10.05 -7.16
CA ALA A 122 -8.03 10.54 -5.81
C ALA A 122 -7.12 11.74 -5.51
N ALA A 123 -7.74 12.91 -5.44
CA ALA A 123 -7.05 14.12 -4.99
C ALA A 123 -6.83 14.03 -3.47
N GLY A 124 -5.57 14.19 -3.03
CA GLY A 124 -5.22 14.24 -1.61
C GLY A 124 -5.01 12.88 -0.92
N ALA A 125 -5.16 11.76 -1.63
CA ALA A 125 -4.83 10.44 -1.10
C ALA A 125 -3.41 10.02 -1.49
N PHE A 126 -2.83 9.08 -0.74
CA PHE A 126 -1.49 8.56 -1.04
C PHE A 126 -1.48 7.78 -2.36
N ALA A 127 -0.83 8.33 -3.37
CA ALA A 127 -0.82 7.76 -4.72
C ALA A 127 -0.08 6.42 -4.77
N VAL A 128 -0.76 5.37 -5.26
CA VAL A 128 -0.11 4.09 -5.59
C VAL A 128 0.52 4.11 -6.98
N ALA A 129 -0.01 4.97 -7.86
CA ALA A 129 0.39 5.12 -9.23
C ALA A 129 0.28 6.58 -9.64
N ILE A 130 1.15 6.98 -10.57
CA ILE A 130 1.17 8.32 -11.16
C ILE A 130 1.00 8.16 -12.66
N SER A 131 0.12 8.97 -13.23
CA SER A 131 0.00 9.03 -14.69
C SER A 131 1.26 9.58 -15.31
N VAL A 132 1.83 8.86 -16.28
CA VAL A 132 3.04 9.24 -17.00
C VAL A 132 2.81 9.41 -18.50
N GLY A 133 1.57 9.29 -18.94
CA GLY A 133 1.22 9.40 -20.35
C GLY A 133 -0.27 9.19 -20.60
N ASP A 134 -0.70 9.68 -21.74
CA ASP A 134 -2.07 9.74 -22.24
C ASP A 134 -2.33 8.69 -23.34
N GLY A 135 -1.47 7.67 -23.44
CA GLY A 135 -1.38 6.73 -24.55
C GLY A 135 -2.76 6.23 -25.03
N ASN A 136 -3.20 6.78 -26.17
CA ASN A 136 -4.44 6.40 -26.83
C ASN A 136 -4.33 4.99 -27.43
N TYR A 137 -5.21 4.07 -27.06
CA TYR A 137 -5.66 3.03 -27.97
C TYR A 137 -6.98 3.49 -28.59
N PRO A 138 -7.19 3.37 -29.91
CA PRO A 138 -8.47 3.68 -30.52
C PRO A 138 -9.50 2.65 -30.04
N GLN A 139 -10.22 2.96 -28.96
CA GLN A 139 -11.53 2.38 -28.76
C GLN A 139 -12.50 3.24 -29.58
N GLU A 140 -12.98 2.61 -30.65
CA GLU A 140 -13.53 3.23 -31.86
C GLU A 140 -14.78 4.11 -31.70
N GLU A 141 -15.24 4.46 -30.48
CA GLU A 141 -16.53 5.17 -30.35
C GLU A 141 -16.62 6.28 -29.29
N ASP A 142 -15.65 6.44 -28.36
CA ASP A 142 -15.80 7.43 -27.29
C ASP A 142 -15.07 8.77 -27.60
N THR A 143 -15.84 9.72 -28.12
CA THR A 143 -15.37 11.00 -28.68
C THR A 143 -15.21 12.12 -27.65
N THR A 144 -15.08 11.80 -26.36
CA THR A 144 -14.67 12.80 -25.37
C THR A 144 -13.22 12.59 -24.96
N LEU A 145 -12.30 13.17 -25.74
CA LEU A 145 -10.85 13.32 -25.45
C LEU A 145 -10.51 13.79 -24.01
N ARG A 146 -11.50 14.16 -23.21
CA ARG A 146 -11.35 14.60 -21.82
C ARG A 146 -11.50 13.49 -20.79
N ASN A 147 -12.15 12.36 -21.07
CA ASN A 147 -12.35 11.29 -20.07
C ASN A 147 -11.90 9.94 -20.64
N GLN A 148 -10.85 9.36 -20.07
CA GLN A 148 -10.26 8.11 -20.54
C GLN A 148 -10.65 6.95 -19.63
N SER A 149 -10.86 5.76 -20.20
CA SER A 149 -11.13 4.52 -19.43
C SER A 149 -9.86 3.72 -19.10
N TYR A 150 -8.72 4.11 -19.68
CA TYR A 150 -7.40 3.52 -19.48
C TYR A 150 -6.35 4.62 -19.46
N GLY A 151 -5.20 4.38 -18.82
CA GLY A 151 -4.07 5.30 -18.80
C GLY A 151 -2.72 4.58 -18.68
N LEU A 152 -1.64 5.34 -18.86
CA LEU A 152 -0.27 4.84 -18.68
C LEU A 152 0.28 5.27 -17.32
N PHE A 153 0.70 4.29 -16.53
CA PHE A 153 1.06 4.49 -15.14
C PHE A 153 2.47 3.99 -14.82
N SER A 154 3.16 4.74 -13.96
CA SER A 154 4.27 4.25 -13.17
C SER A 154 3.81 4.09 -11.72
N PHE A 155 4.25 3.01 -11.07
CA PHE A 155 3.86 2.72 -9.69
C PHE A 155 4.83 3.33 -8.70
N ASN A 156 4.28 3.85 -7.61
CA ASN A 156 5.04 4.47 -6.54
C ASN A 156 5.88 3.39 -5.81
N PRO A 157 7.22 3.50 -5.76
CA PRO A 157 8.07 2.49 -5.14
C PRO A 157 7.74 2.22 -3.67
N ALA A 158 7.15 3.19 -2.95
CA ALA A 158 6.76 3.01 -1.56
C ALA A 158 5.75 1.87 -1.34
N VAL A 159 4.98 1.51 -2.37
CA VAL A 159 3.92 0.48 -2.31
C VAL A 159 4.16 -0.68 -3.28
N THR A 160 5.37 -0.81 -3.84
CA THR A 160 5.70 -1.95 -4.73
C THR A 160 6.59 -2.95 -4.03
N TRP A 161 6.48 -4.22 -4.44
CA TRP A 161 7.40 -5.26 -3.98
C TRP A 161 8.86 -4.90 -4.29
N TRP A 162 9.12 -4.31 -5.48
CA TRP A 162 10.45 -3.85 -5.85
C TRP A 162 10.99 -2.81 -4.86
N GLY A 163 10.20 -1.78 -4.55
CA GLY A 163 10.66 -0.72 -3.66
C GLY A 163 10.87 -1.22 -2.24
N ASN A 164 10.02 -2.13 -1.75
CA ASN A 164 10.25 -2.75 -0.46
C ASN A 164 11.56 -3.55 -0.43
N ARG A 165 11.79 -4.45 -1.40
CA ARG A 165 13.01 -5.26 -1.46
C ARG A 165 14.28 -4.41 -1.63
N MET A 166 14.24 -3.42 -2.51
CA MET A 166 15.40 -2.55 -2.76
C MET A 166 15.65 -1.54 -1.65
N SER A 167 14.63 -1.12 -0.89
CA SER A 167 14.80 -0.32 0.32
C SER A 167 15.54 -1.09 1.42
N GLN A 168 15.48 -2.42 1.41
CA GLN A 168 16.28 -3.25 2.31
C GLN A 168 17.72 -3.45 1.80
N GLU A 169 17.93 -3.50 0.48
CA GLU A 169 19.24 -3.86 -0.10
C GLU A 169 20.13 -2.65 -0.50
N VAL A 170 19.58 -1.49 -0.89
CA VAL A 170 20.36 -0.41 -1.55
C VAL A 170 20.48 0.86 -0.70
N ARG A 171 19.50 1.18 0.15
CA ARG A 171 19.57 2.20 1.22
C ARG A 171 18.44 1.93 2.22
N GLY A 172 18.77 1.69 3.49
CA GLY A 172 17.80 1.43 4.58
C GLY A 172 16.83 2.58 4.86
N GLY A 173 15.95 2.88 3.90
CA GLY A 173 14.85 3.82 4.04
C GLY A 173 13.73 3.20 4.86
N ARG A 174 12.95 4.05 5.54
CA ARG A 174 11.78 3.60 6.29
C ARG A 174 10.68 3.09 5.34
N LYS A 175 9.98 2.01 5.70
CA LYS A 175 8.76 1.55 5.02
C LYS A 175 7.71 2.66 5.16
N VAL A 176 7.15 3.15 4.04
CA VAL A 176 6.13 4.19 4.09
C VAL A 176 4.75 3.55 4.08
N ILE A 177 3.90 3.93 5.02
CA ILE A 177 2.53 3.44 5.18
C ILE A 177 1.62 4.67 5.25
N ALA A 178 0.52 4.65 4.50
CA ALA A 178 -0.46 5.73 4.55
C ALA A 178 -1.77 5.19 5.14
N VAL A 179 -2.25 5.86 6.19
CA VAL A 179 -3.44 5.49 6.93
C VAL A 179 -4.44 6.62 6.82
N ALA A 180 -5.57 6.37 6.16
CA ALA A 180 -6.60 7.38 5.88
C ALA A 180 -7.97 7.04 6.53
N ALA A 181 -8.03 5.98 7.31
CA ALA A 181 -9.21 5.52 8.02
C ALA A 181 -8.79 4.77 9.30
N THR A 182 -9.72 4.62 10.24
CA THR A 182 -9.47 3.89 11.49
C THR A 182 -9.09 2.44 11.20
N GLU A 183 -7.91 2.02 11.66
CA GLU A 183 -7.38 0.67 11.45
C GLU A 183 -6.44 0.23 12.57
N THR A 184 -6.20 -1.08 12.64
CA THR A 184 -5.19 -1.67 13.52
C THR A 184 -3.94 -2.04 12.73
N LEU A 185 -2.79 -1.43 13.08
CA LEU A 185 -1.51 -1.73 12.48
C LEU A 185 -1.05 -3.18 12.76
N LYS A 186 -0.29 -3.76 11.83
CA LYS A 186 0.35 -5.06 12.03
C LYS A 186 1.68 -4.79 12.70
N GLU A 187 2.15 -5.81 13.40
CA GLU A 187 3.50 -5.84 13.97
C GLU A 187 4.58 -5.44 12.95
N SER A 188 4.49 -5.93 11.70
CA SER A 188 5.44 -5.62 10.62
C SER A 188 5.48 -4.14 10.22
N ASP A 189 4.46 -3.36 10.54
CA ASP A 189 4.42 -1.91 10.25
C ASP A 189 5.10 -1.08 11.31
N MET A 190 5.32 -1.66 12.48
CA MET A 190 5.96 -0.96 13.58
C MET A 190 7.50 -1.06 13.51
N TYR A 191 8.07 -1.72 12.50
CA TYR A 191 9.52 -1.87 12.34
C TYR A 191 10.08 -0.96 11.25
N ASN A 192 10.81 0.09 11.66
CA ASN A 192 11.49 1.04 10.77
C ASN A 192 10.53 1.64 9.72
N SER A 193 9.39 2.15 10.19
CA SER A 193 8.36 2.71 9.31
C SER A 193 8.18 4.21 9.47
N LEU A 194 7.62 4.80 8.43
CA LEU A 194 7.08 6.15 8.36
C LEU A 194 5.59 6.01 8.04
N ILE A 195 4.74 6.41 8.98
CA ILE A 195 3.29 6.28 8.91
C ILE A 195 2.70 7.67 8.71
N LEU A 196 2.12 7.89 7.53
CA LEU A 196 1.42 9.12 7.17
C LEU A 196 -0.05 8.95 7.55
N ILE A 197 -0.52 9.73 8.52
CA ILE A 197 -1.91 9.69 8.98
C ILE A 197 -2.68 10.84 8.32
N SER A 198 -3.82 10.53 7.71
CA SER A 198 -4.77 11.51 7.18
C SER A 198 -6.21 11.13 7.57
N GLY A 199 -7.14 12.08 7.41
CA GLY A 199 -8.53 11.94 7.77
C GLY A 199 -8.76 11.85 9.28
N THR A 200 -10.04 11.80 9.67
CA THR A 200 -10.41 11.49 11.05
C THR A 200 -10.13 10.02 11.32
N THR A 201 -9.07 9.74 12.07
CA THR A 201 -8.47 8.41 12.10
C THR A 201 -8.02 8.02 13.51
N VAL A 202 -8.37 6.79 13.92
CA VAL A 202 -7.79 6.12 15.09
C VAL A 202 -6.86 5.02 14.60
N VAL A 203 -5.58 5.13 14.91
CA VAL A 203 -4.57 4.11 14.57
C VAL A 203 -4.32 3.26 15.80
N THR A 204 -4.84 2.02 15.82
CA THR A 204 -4.57 1.09 16.92
C THR A 204 -3.24 0.37 16.68
N LEU A 205 -2.36 0.38 17.67
CA LEU A 205 -1.05 -0.27 17.62
C LEU A 205 -1.17 -1.78 17.92
N PRO A 206 -0.30 -2.62 17.34
CA PRO A 206 -0.17 -4.01 17.76
C PRO A 206 0.41 -4.10 19.18
N ALA A 207 0.37 -5.31 19.76
CA ALA A 207 1.10 -5.61 21.00
C ALA A 207 2.57 -5.21 20.91
N VAL A 208 3.03 -4.47 21.91
CA VAL A 208 4.43 -4.08 22.08
C VAL A 208 5.33 -5.30 21.93
N LYS A 209 6.35 -5.15 21.10
CA LYS A 209 7.45 -6.11 21.00
C LYS A 209 8.78 -5.39 20.87
N PRO A 210 9.86 -6.00 21.40
CA PRO A 210 11.19 -5.42 21.28
C PRO A 210 11.54 -5.07 19.83
N GLY A 211 12.07 -3.86 19.65
CA GLY A 211 12.60 -3.37 18.37
C GLY A 211 11.60 -2.60 17.50
N MET A 212 10.35 -2.41 17.93
CA MET A 212 9.43 -1.53 17.20
C MET A 212 9.88 -0.07 17.29
N ASP A 213 9.95 0.60 16.13
CA ASP A 213 10.28 2.00 15.86
C ASP A 213 9.47 2.46 14.64
N ALA A 214 8.47 3.33 14.89
CA ALA A 214 7.65 3.91 13.85
C ALA A 214 7.46 5.42 14.06
N VAL A 215 7.71 6.18 13.00
CA VAL A 215 7.45 7.62 12.97
C VAL A 215 6.08 7.86 12.38
N PHE A 216 5.21 8.50 13.12
CA PHE A 216 3.90 8.93 12.68
C PHE A 216 3.96 10.41 12.32
N ILE A 217 3.41 10.78 11.16
CA ILE A 217 3.32 12.17 10.71
C ILE A 217 1.89 12.45 10.30
N SER A 218 1.36 13.56 10.81
CA SER A 218 0.07 14.08 10.38
C SER A 218 0.19 14.71 9.00
N ALA A 219 -0.50 14.12 8.02
CA ALA A 219 -0.53 14.58 6.64
C ALA A 219 -1.65 15.61 6.36
N ASP A 220 -2.63 15.74 7.27
CA ASP A 220 -3.71 16.73 7.21
C ASP A 220 -4.11 17.24 8.61
N GLY A 221 -5.08 18.16 8.67
CA GLY A 221 -5.48 18.84 9.92
C GLY A 221 -6.69 18.21 10.61
N ALA A 222 -6.97 16.93 10.32
CA ALA A 222 -8.12 16.22 10.90
C ALA A 222 -7.79 15.67 12.29
N ASP A 223 -8.81 15.20 13.02
CA ASP A 223 -8.64 14.56 14.33
C ASP A 223 -7.96 13.20 14.18
N GLN A 224 -6.75 13.07 14.71
CA GLN A 224 -5.96 11.85 14.60
C GLN A 224 -5.52 11.39 15.97
N SER A 225 -5.68 10.10 16.24
CA SER A 225 -5.21 9.49 17.49
C SER A 225 -4.46 8.19 17.24
N ILE A 226 -3.46 7.94 18.08
CA ILE A 226 -2.71 6.70 18.14
C ILE A 226 -3.06 6.02 19.45
N ASP A 227 -3.64 4.85 19.33
CA ASP A 227 -4.23 4.07 20.41
C ASP A 227 -3.33 2.86 20.69
N PRO A 228 -2.62 2.80 21.84
CA PRO A 228 -1.98 1.56 22.24
C PRO A 228 -3.07 0.51 22.45
N ASN A 229 -2.78 -0.77 22.29
CA ASN A 229 -3.81 -1.74 22.69
C ASN A 229 -4.10 -1.61 24.19
N SER A 230 -5.22 -2.17 24.64
CA SER A 230 -5.71 -2.05 26.02
C SER A 230 -4.79 -2.57 27.12
N ALA A 231 -3.65 -3.19 26.78
CA ALA A 231 -2.67 -3.71 27.73
C ALA A 231 -1.32 -2.97 27.68
N ASP A 232 -1.12 -2.07 26.71
CA ASP A 232 0.13 -1.34 26.52
C ASP A 232 -0.04 0.14 26.90
N LYS A 233 1.08 0.75 27.32
CA LYS A 233 1.14 2.16 27.71
C LYS A 233 1.89 3.00 26.70
N ILE A 234 1.61 4.30 26.71
CA ILE A 234 2.44 5.30 26.04
C ILE A 234 3.04 6.23 27.09
N ARG A 235 4.36 6.43 27.03
CA ARG A 235 5.02 7.54 27.72
C ARG A 235 4.99 8.77 26.82
N LEU A 236 4.23 9.79 27.21
CA LEU A 236 4.10 11.06 26.50
C LEU A 236 4.71 12.19 27.33
N ASP A 237 5.61 12.98 26.73
CA ASP A 237 6.26 14.13 27.37
C ASP A 237 6.90 13.81 28.75
N GLY A 238 7.38 12.56 28.89
CA GLY A 238 8.00 12.03 30.11
C GLY A 238 7.02 11.41 31.11
N ALA A 239 5.72 11.66 30.98
CA ALA A 239 4.67 11.06 31.80
C ALA A 239 4.25 9.70 31.23
N LEU A 240 4.08 8.69 32.09
CA LEU A 240 3.52 7.39 31.69
C LEU A 240 2.00 7.48 31.82
N LEU A 241 1.27 7.22 30.73
CA LEU A 241 -0.19 7.18 30.71
C LEU A 241 -0.72 5.83 31.21
N ASP A 242 -2.03 5.72 31.44
CA ASP A 242 -2.68 4.48 31.85
C ASP A 242 -2.76 3.47 30.69
N ASP A 243 -3.09 2.22 31.01
CA ASP A 243 -3.21 1.15 30.01
C ASP A 243 -4.33 1.46 29.01
N GLY A 244 -4.00 1.48 27.72
CA GLY A 244 -4.97 1.81 26.67
C GLY A 244 -5.24 3.30 26.47
N ASP A 245 -4.52 4.21 27.16
CA ASP A 245 -4.64 5.64 26.91
C ASP A 245 -4.04 6.00 25.54
N LYS A 246 -4.88 6.56 24.65
CA LYS A 246 -4.45 7.03 23.33
C LYS A 246 -3.83 8.42 23.42
N ILE A 247 -2.95 8.72 22.46
CA ILE A 247 -2.44 10.08 22.22
C ILE A 247 -3.12 10.67 20.98
N SER A 248 -3.38 11.98 20.97
CA SER A 248 -4.11 12.63 19.89
C SER A 248 -3.53 14.00 19.48
N GLN A 249 -3.79 14.39 18.24
CA GLN A 249 -3.39 15.67 17.65
C GLN A 249 -4.27 16.02 16.43
N THR A 250 -4.22 17.28 15.99
CA THR A 250 -5.01 17.78 14.84
C THR A 250 -4.23 18.68 13.87
N THR A 251 -2.90 18.80 14.04
CA THR A 251 -2.09 19.79 13.35
C THR A 251 -1.21 19.17 12.26
N ILE A 252 -1.35 19.68 11.04
CA ILE A 252 -0.57 19.25 9.88
C ILE A 252 0.94 19.32 10.18
N GLY A 253 1.65 18.25 9.85
CA GLY A 253 3.11 18.17 9.96
C GLY A 253 3.63 17.91 11.36
N TYR A 254 2.77 17.84 12.38
CA TYR A 254 3.16 17.29 13.67
C TYR A 254 3.50 15.81 13.51
N TYR A 255 4.51 15.39 14.25
CA TYR A 255 5.02 14.03 14.20
C TYR A 255 5.33 13.53 15.59
N CYS A 256 5.29 12.21 15.75
CA CYS A 256 5.87 11.52 16.89
C CYS A 256 6.62 10.29 16.42
N ASN A 257 7.73 9.96 17.07
CA ASN A 257 8.34 8.66 16.95
C ASN A 257 7.95 7.80 18.14
N LEU A 258 7.29 6.67 17.89
CA LEU A 258 7.04 5.66 18.92
C LEU A 258 8.12 4.60 18.85
N ILE A 259 8.85 4.47 19.97
CA ILE A 259 9.90 3.47 20.14
C ILE A 259 9.52 2.59 21.31
N THR A 260 9.79 1.29 21.21
CA THR A 260 9.58 0.36 22.33
C THR A 260 10.44 0.76 23.54
N GLU A 261 9.83 0.99 24.70
CA GLU A 261 10.57 1.24 25.96
C GLU A 261 10.86 -0.08 26.68
N ASN A 262 9.85 -0.94 26.80
CA ASN A 262 9.92 -2.23 27.50
C ASN A 262 8.88 -3.20 26.90
N ALA A 263 8.49 -4.25 27.63
CA ALA A 263 7.52 -5.23 27.15
C ALA A 263 6.06 -4.74 27.16
N ASP A 264 5.78 -3.63 27.85
CA ASP A 264 4.42 -3.17 28.18
C ASP A 264 4.20 -1.70 27.74
N GLY A 265 5.10 -1.11 26.95
CA GLY A 265 4.93 0.29 26.58
C GLY A 265 5.85 0.86 25.51
N PHE A 266 5.33 1.90 24.87
CA PHE A 266 6.02 2.75 23.93
C PHE A 266 6.47 4.06 24.58
N CYS A 267 7.62 4.57 24.17
CA CYS A 267 8.04 5.94 24.43
C CYS A 267 7.72 6.81 23.21
N CYS A 268 6.95 7.87 23.42
CA CYS A 268 6.64 8.87 22.40
C CYS A 268 7.67 9.99 22.41
N ILE A 269 8.40 10.12 21.31
CA ILE A 269 9.35 11.21 21.07
C ILE A 269 8.72 12.19 20.08
N ALA A 270 8.21 13.30 20.60
CA ALA A 270 7.63 14.40 19.85
C ALA A 270 8.05 15.74 20.47
N PRO A 271 7.92 16.88 19.75
CA PRO A 271 8.01 18.18 20.41
C PRO A 271 6.95 18.30 21.50
N VAL A 272 7.34 18.75 22.69
CA VAL A 272 6.45 18.79 23.87
C VAL A 272 5.16 19.55 23.57
N GLY A 273 4.02 18.96 23.96
CA GLY A 273 2.69 19.54 23.78
C GLY A 273 2.12 19.46 22.34
N THR A 274 2.80 18.78 21.42
CA THR A 274 2.25 18.54 20.06
C THR A 274 1.25 17.39 20.01
N TRP A 275 1.41 16.42 20.92
CA TRP A 275 0.47 15.34 21.15
C TRP A 275 -0.10 15.49 22.55
N THR A 276 -1.37 15.12 22.70
CA THR A 276 -2.10 15.24 23.96
C THR A 276 -2.64 13.89 24.39
N ASP A 277 -2.66 13.66 25.70
CA ASP A 277 -3.37 12.55 26.30
C ASP A 277 -4.87 12.65 25.97
N GLY A 278 -5.41 11.59 25.41
CA GLY A 278 -6.79 11.48 25.00
C GLY A 278 -7.47 10.29 25.66
N SER A 279 -7.65 10.31 26.98
CA SER A 279 -8.49 9.36 27.73
C SER A 279 -9.77 8.93 26.98
#